data_AF-A0A965ISV0-F1
#
_entry.id   AF-A0A965ISV0-F1
#
_cell.length_a   1.000
_cell.length_b   1.000
_cell.length_c   1.000
_cell.angle_alpha   90.00
_cell.angle_beta   90.00
_cell.angle_gamma   90.00
#
_symmetry.space_group_name_H-M   'P 1'
#
loop_
_entity.id
_entity.type
_entity.pdbx_description
1 polymer ?
#
loop_
_entity_poly.entity_id
_entity_poly.type
_entity_poly.pdbx_seq_one_letter_code
_entity_poly.pdbx_strand_id
1 'polypeptide(L)' 'MNCIYCKNCVGVERYEFLVETNRKIICKECSVEKKAVGFLDWSHKTAPSLVMVPANAKETIRILDRANRRAR' A
#
# COMPACT_ATOMS: atom_id res chain seq x y z
N MET A 1 -0.27 -22.36 11.54
CA MET A 1 -0.59 -20.97 11.14
C MET A 1 0.71 -20.22 10.86
N ASN A 2 1.49 -20.77 9.93
CA ASN A 2 2.92 -20.48 9.85
C ASN A 2 3.23 -19.82 8.50
N CYS A 3 4.18 -18.89 8.49
CA CYS A 3 4.63 -18.25 7.28
C CYS A 3 5.20 -19.30 6.31
N ILE A 4 4.85 -19.20 5.03
CA ILE A 4 5.37 -20.11 3.99
C ILE A 4 6.91 -20.06 3.91
N TYR A 5 7.50 -18.87 4.17
CA TYR A 5 8.94 -18.63 4.03
C TYR A 5 9.74 -18.94 5.30
N CYS A 6 9.48 -18.22 6.41
CA CYS A 6 10.28 -18.34 7.63
C CYS A 6 9.71 -19.33 8.66
N LYS A 7 8.56 -19.97 8.37
CA LYS A 7 7.86 -20.90 9.28
C LYS A 7 7.45 -20.32 10.65
N ASN A 8 7.70 -19.05 10.93
CA ASN A 8 7.22 -18.36 12.13
C ASN A 8 5.69 -18.24 12.17
N CYS A 9 5.14 -18.10 13.37
CA CYS A 9 3.72 -17.88 13.59
C CYS A 9 3.26 -16.54 12.99
N VAL A 10 2.16 -16.54 12.25
CA VAL A 10 1.64 -15.35 11.54
C VAL A 10 0.69 -14.51 12.42
N GLY A 11 0.17 -15.07 13.52
CA GLY A 11 -0.83 -14.43 14.40
C GLY A 11 -2.25 -14.50 13.84
N VAL A 12 -3.24 -14.75 14.71
CA VAL A 12 -4.60 -15.24 14.33
C VAL A 12 -5.31 -14.28 13.39
N GLU A 13 -5.40 -13.01 13.78
CA GLU A 13 -6.03 -11.94 12.99
C GLU A 13 -5.47 -11.84 11.57
N ARG A 14 -4.14 -11.97 11.42
CA ARG A 14 -3.49 -11.88 10.11
C ARG A 14 -3.75 -13.12 9.27
N TYR A 15 -3.81 -14.29 9.88
CA TYR A 15 -4.14 -15.52 9.15
C TYR A 15 -5.56 -15.47 8.61
N GLU A 16 -6.53 -15.06 9.44
CA GLU A 16 -7.93 -14.87 9.05
C GLU A 16 -8.02 -13.90 7.86
N PHE A 17 -7.41 -12.72 7.97
CA PHE A 17 -7.35 -11.75 6.87
C PHE A 17 -6.76 -12.32 5.58
N LEU A 18 -5.65 -13.07 5.67
CA LEU A 18 -4.99 -13.63 4.49
C LEU A 18 -5.83 -14.73 3.84
N VAL A 19 -6.57 -15.51 4.62
CA VAL A 19 -7.50 -16.53 4.10
C VAL A 19 -8.71 -15.87 3.45
N GLU A 20 -9.34 -14.89 4.11
CA GLU A 20 -10.50 -14.16 3.57
C GLU A 20 -10.18 -13.44 2.27
N THR A 21 -9.01 -12.80 2.20
CA THR A 21 -8.57 -12.05 1.00
C THR A 21 -7.90 -12.95 -0.05
N ASN A 22 -7.88 -14.27 0.15
CA ASN A 22 -7.23 -15.27 -0.70
C ASN A 22 -5.77 -14.93 -1.04
N ARG A 23 -5.05 -14.40 -0.05
CA ARG A 23 -3.63 -14.04 -0.14
C ARG A 23 -2.75 -15.14 0.44
N LYS A 24 -1.48 -15.13 0.05
CA LYS A 24 -0.50 -16.08 0.58
C LYS A 24 -0.28 -15.87 2.08
N ILE A 25 -0.23 -16.96 2.84
CA ILE A 25 -0.01 -16.96 4.29
C ILE A 25 1.46 -16.58 4.60
N ILE A 26 1.71 -15.28 4.72
CA ILE A 26 3.05 -14.70 4.89
C ILE A 26 3.07 -13.81 6.15
N CYS A 27 4.09 -13.96 6.99
CA CYS A 27 4.27 -13.09 8.17
C CYS A 27 4.57 -11.64 7.76
N LYS A 28 4.48 -10.73 8.74
CA LYS A 28 4.71 -9.30 8.49
C LYS A 28 6.14 -9.00 7.99
N GLU A 29 7.13 -9.73 8.47
CA GLU A 29 8.55 -9.54 8.12
C GLU A 29 8.88 -10.05 6.71
N CYS A 30 8.27 -11.16 6.29
CA CYS A 30 8.45 -11.70 4.93
C CYS A 30 7.56 -11.01 3.89
N SER A 31 6.64 -10.13 4.31
CA SER A 31 5.77 -9.43 3.38
C SER A 31 6.55 -8.33 2.66
N VAL A 32 6.57 -8.41 1.32
CA VAL A 32 7.18 -7.40 0.45
C VAL A 32 6.19 -6.31 0.03
N GLU A 33 4.95 -6.35 0.54
CA GLU A 33 3.94 -5.35 0.23
C GLU A 33 4.35 -4.00 0.82
N LYS A 34 4.41 -2.99 -0.05
CA LYS A 34 4.69 -1.60 0.35
C LYS A 34 3.39 -0.82 0.47
N LYS A 35 3.30 0.06 1.46
CA LYS A 35 2.14 0.97 1.64
C LYS A 35 1.95 1.82 0.39
N ALA A 36 0.72 1.93 -0.09
CA ALA A 36 0.37 2.83 -1.19
C ALA A 36 0.73 4.28 -0.85
N VAL A 37 1.06 5.06 -1.88
CA VAL A 37 1.46 6.47 -1.77
C VAL A 37 0.27 7.35 -2.16
N GLY A 38 -0.03 8.36 -1.34
CA GLY A 38 -1.14 9.29 -1.57
C GLY A 38 -0.66 10.65 -2.09
N PHE A 39 -1.39 11.21 -3.05
CA PHE A 39 -1.24 12.59 -3.53
C PHE A 39 -2.57 13.33 -3.41
N LEU A 40 -2.52 14.64 -3.16
CA LEU A 40 -3.71 15.48 -3.11
C LEU A 40 -3.98 16.06 -4.49
N ASP A 41 -5.19 15.87 -5.00
CA ASP A 41 -5.71 16.61 -6.15
C ASP A 41 -6.41 17.88 -5.66
N TRP A 42 -5.89 19.03 -6.09
CA TRP A 42 -6.32 20.36 -5.65
C TRP A 42 -7.36 21.00 -6.58
N SER A 43 -8.06 20.20 -7.39
CA SER A 43 -9.17 20.66 -8.23
C SER A 43 -10.25 21.41 -7.44
N HIS A 44 -10.47 21.03 -6.17
CA HIS A 44 -11.35 21.73 -5.25
C HIS A 44 -10.56 22.55 -4.22
N LYS A 45 -10.84 23.86 -4.14
CA LYS A 45 -10.06 24.86 -3.38
C LYS A 45 -9.93 24.57 -1.88
N THR A 46 -10.94 23.97 -1.26
CA THR A 46 -11.01 23.77 0.20
C THR A 46 -11.14 22.31 0.62
N ALA A 47 -11.31 21.38 -0.32
CA ALA A 47 -11.55 19.96 -0.06
C ALA A 47 -10.85 19.12 -1.13
N PRO A 48 -9.51 19.09 -1.14
CA PRO A 48 -8.77 18.30 -2.11
C PRO A 48 -9.08 16.82 -1.96
N SER A 49 -9.08 16.11 -3.08
CA SER A 49 -9.31 14.65 -3.10
C SER A 49 -8.00 13.91 -2.88
N LEU A 50 -8.01 12.84 -2.09
CA LEU A 50 -6.84 11.96 -1.92
C LEU A 50 -6.82 10.89 -3.03
N VAL A 51 -5.78 10.92 -3.86
CA VAL A 51 -5.54 9.92 -4.89
C VAL A 51 -4.46 8.96 -4.40
N MET A 52 -4.80 7.67 -4.31
CA MET A 52 -3.90 6.62 -3.83
C MET A 52 -3.28 5.86 -5.01
N VAL A 53 -1.97 5.64 -4.96
CA VAL A 53 -1.20 4.96 -6.01
C VAL A 53 -0.41 3.79 -5.42
N PRO A 54 -0.39 2.62 -6.08
CA PRO A 54 0.46 1.50 -5.68
C PRO A 54 1.94 1.89 -5.58
N ALA A 55 2.63 1.47 -4.52
CA ALA A 55 4.03 1.82 -4.28
C ALA A 55 5.04 1.23 -5.28
N ASN A 56 4.61 0.31 -6.15
CA ASN A 56 5.42 -0.23 -7.24
C ASN A 56 5.40 0.65 -8.51
N ALA A 57 4.47 1.60 -8.63
CA ALA A 57 4.30 2.45 -9.81
C ALA A 57 5.30 3.63 -9.82
N LYS A 58 6.60 3.33 -9.91
CA LYS A 58 7.71 4.31 -9.75
C LYS A 58 7.59 5.53 -10.66
N GLU A 59 7.36 5.33 -11.96
CA GLU A 59 7.23 6.45 -12.91
C GLU A 59 5.99 7.30 -12.63
N THR A 60 4.86 6.65 -12.32
CA THR A 60 3.62 7.34 -11.94
C THR A 60 3.83 8.20 -10.69
N ILE A 61 4.48 7.66 -9.66
CA ILE A 61 4.82 8.40 -8.43
C ILE A 61 5.72 9.60 -8.76
N ARG A 62 6.72 9.43 -9.63
CA ARG A 62 7.62 10.53 -10.04
C ARG A 62 6.88 11.66 -10.77
N ILE A 63 5.95 11.32 -11.65
CA ILE A 63 5.13 12.29 -12.38
C ILE A 63 4.19 13.02 -11.42
N LEU A 64 3.51 12.28 -10.54
CA LEU A 64 2.56 12.84 -9.57
C LEU A 64 3.24 13.72 -8.54
N ASP A 65 4.42 13.34 -8.05
CA ASP A 65 5.21 14.16 -7.14
C ASP A 65 5.60 15.50 -7.80
N ARG A 66 6.03 15.47 -9.06
CA ARG A 66 6.29 16.71 -9.83
C ARG A 66 5.02 17.55 -10.01
N ALA A 67 3.89 16.93 -10.32
CA ALA A 67 2.62 17.64 -10.53
C ALA A 67 2.10 18.26 -9.23
N ASN A 68 2.10 17.51 -8.13
CA ASN A 68 1.64 17.96 -6.81
C ASN A 68 2.50 19.11 -6.26
N ARG A 69 3.81 19.13 -6.54
CA ARG A 69 4.68 20.26 -6.20
C ARG A 69 4.34 21.55 -6.96
N ARG A 70 3.81 21.45 -8.18
CA ARG A 70 3.41 22.62 -9.00
C ARG A 70 2.02 23.14 -8.68
N ALA A 71 1.16 22.27 -8.13
CA ALA A 71 -0.20 22.61 -7.75
C ALA A 71 -0.31 23.30 -6.38
N ARG A 72 0.80 23.34 -5.63
CA ARG A 72 0.97 24.11 -4.39
C ARG A 72 1.73 25.40 -4.67
#